data_AF-A0A285BHR6-F1
#
_entry.id   AF-A0A285BHR6-F1
#
_cell.length_a   1.000
_cell.length_b   1.000
_cell.length_c   1.000
_cell.angle_alpha   90.00
_cell.angle_beta   90.00
_cell.angle_gamma   90.00
#
_symmetry.space_group_name_H-M   'P 1'
#
loop_
_entity.id
_entity.type
_entity.pdbx_description
1 polymer ?
#
loop_
_entity_poly.entity_id
_entity_poly.type
_entity_poly.pdbx_seq_one_letter_code
_entity_poly.pdbx_strand_id
1 'polypeptide(L)'
;MKLYNLYKECRKYANEHTPDVLEKVLKAPLNENTENTSVECQKRSVWNYLLTSFIAAAILMSLSIIFVNIHFWGSNRENGIVPKVTLSTSYNIVYAMQKTYDNIKTIVIEGKEISKNMKTNVVLSNNSWKEIYAGPLNYRYETPDFIRVVNGDKSWNYYKDLNRIEIIPSDPSGSPFLALKSKIDDIAKNDSYKLVGSEKIDGIDTNVIEVRSGNSKNDSWVDTYWIDKKTNFILKQETLHNDIKTVITYKTDFASDIDEESLKPNFPSNVPVIDRLTEFDIFHSINDAQKAVNFDIIVPDKIPKGFKLFEVRKYKNENAIELDYYNEDFTKFIFIQEYHKDKTTVNIMSNLNDDVLKRLKDDLKSKYKNIVINMN
;
A
#
# COMPACT_ATOMS: atom_id res chain seq x y z
N MET A 1 33.12 40.33 17.43
CA MET A 1 32.01 40.53 18.39
C MET A 1 30.68 40.88 17.71
N LYS A 2 30.62 41.79 16.70
CA LYS A 2 29.37 42.13 15.97
C LYS A 2 28.71 40.98 15.19
N LEU A 3 29.49 40.12 14.53
CA LEU A 3 28.97 38.96 13.76
C LEU A 3 28.31 37.88 14.62
N TYR A 4 28.79 37.68 15.85
CA TYR A 4 28.25 36.65 16.76
C TYR A 4 26.89 37.07 17.35
N ASN A 5 26.73 38.36 17.67
CA ASN A 5 25.44 38.90 18.12
C ASN A 5 24.42 38.87 16.99
N LEU A 6 24.82 39.23 15.76
CA LEU A 6 23.95 39.15 14.59
C LEU A 6 23.48 37.71 14.31
N TYR A 7 24.39 36.72 14.44
CA TYR A 7 24.05 35.30 14.31
C TYR A 7 23.04 34.84 15.37
N LYS A 8 23.19 35.30 16.62
CA LYS A 8 22.31 34.94 17.73
C LYS A 8 20.91 35.52 17.54
N GLU A 9 20.81 36.74 16.99
CA GLU A 9 19.53 37.38 16.68
C GLU A 9 18.82 36.73 15.48
N CYS A 10 19.53 36.44 14.38
CA CYS A 10 18.90 35.75 13.24
C CYS A 10 18.39 34.34 13.63
N ARG A 11 19.08 33.63 14.54
CA ARG A 11 18.66 32.31 15.04
C ARG A 11 17.42 32.39 15.93
N LYS A 12 17.31 33.44 16.76
CA LYS A 12 16.12 33.69 17.58
C LYS A 12 14.90 33.98 16.69
N TYR A 13 15.07 34.84 15.68
CA TYR A 13 14.03 35.18 14.72
C TYR A 13 13.49 33.96 13.95
N ALA A 14 14.39 33.08 13.49
CA ALA A 14 14.02 31.87 12.75
C ALA A 14 13.26 30.83 13.60
N ASN A 15 13.49 30.81 14.91
CA ASN A 15 12.81 29.88 15.82
C ASN A 15 11.43 30.38 16.26
N GLU A 16 11.18 31.69 16.21
CA GLU A 16 9.91 32.30 16.64
C GLU A 16 8.83 32.30 15.53
N HIS A 17 9.20 32.00 14.29
CA HIS A 17 8.29 32.01 13.14
C HIS A 17 8.24 30.61 12.50
N THR A 18 7.10 29.93 12.62
CA THR A 18 6.81 28.60 12.04
C THR A 18 6.85 28.60 10.50
N PRO A 19 6.94 27.41 9.85
CA PRO A 19 7.10 27.28 8.39
C PRO A 19 6.07 28.06 7.55
N ASP A 20 4.85 28.24 8.04
CA ASP A 20 3.76 28.99 7.36
C ASP A 20 4.03 30.50 7.21
N VAL A 21 4.98 31.05 7.97
CA VAL A 21 5.37 32.47 7.85
C VAL A 21 6.31 32.68 6.67
N LEU A 22 7.11 31.68 6.27
CA LEU A 22 8.09 31.81 5.19
C LEU A 22 7.41 32.05 3.83
N GLU A 23 6.26 31.42 3.59
CA GLU A 23 5.49 31.58 2.35
C GLU A 23 4.81 32.95 2.25
N LYS A 24 4.36 33.51 3.39
CA LYS A 24 3.80 34.87 3.45
C LYS A 24 4.89 35.95 3.30
N VAL A 25 6.09 35.70 3.82
CA VAL A 25 7.22 36.64 3.74
C VAL A 25 7.84 36.67 2.33
N LEU A 26 7.88 35.55 1.62
CA LEU A 26 8.36 35.49 0.23
C LEU A 26 7.43 36.21 -0.77
N LYS A 27 6.15 36.43 -0.40
CA LYS A 27 5.13 37.06 -1.24
C LYS A 27 4.89 38.56 -0.93
N ALA A 28 5.58 39.14 0.07
CA ALA A 28 5.43 40.55 0.41
C ALA A 28 6.32 41.46 -0.47
N PRO A 29 5.82 42.60 -0.99
CA PRO A 29 6.64 43.55 -1.72
C PRO A 29 7.68 44.20 -0.81
N LEU A 30 8.94 44.26 -1.28
CA LEU A 30 10.06 44.89 -0.58
C LEU A 30 9.80 46.39 -0.42
N ASN A 31 9.50 46.84 0.79
CA ASN A 31 9.47 48.26 1.15
C ASN A 31 10.85 48.66 1.70
N GLU A 32 11.49 49.66 1.08
CA GLU A 32 12.88 50.08 1.37
C GLU A 32 13.08 50.84 2.71
N ASN A 33 12.08 50.89 3.60
CA ASN A 33 12.12 51.74 4.80
C ASN A 33 12.11 50.98 6.14
N THR A 34 12.57 49.73 6.19
CA THR A 34 12.80 49.00 7.45
C THR A 34 14.29 48.74 7.69
N GLU A 35 14.73 49.01 8.92
CA GLU A 35 16.12 49.01 9.38
C GLU A 35 16.95 47.80 8.89
N ASN A 36 18.17 48.13 8.45
CA ASN A 36 19.13 47.32 7.67
C ASN A 36 19.49 45.90 8.18
N THR A 37 19.04 45.48 9.36
CA THR A 37 19.36 44.16 9.94
C THR A 37 18.38 43.05 9.55
N SER A 38 17.10 43.37 9.29
CA SER A 38 16.08 42.34 8.98
C SER A 38 16.20 41.77 7.56
N VAL A 39 16.47 42.64 6.57
CA VAL A 39 16.65 42.27 5.16
C VAL A 39 17.95 41.48 4.95
N GLU A 40 19.00 41.80 5.71
CA GLU A 40 20.28 41.07 5.66
C GLU A 40 20.16 39.65 6.27
N CYS A 41 19.42 39.47 7.37
CA CYS A 41 19.12 38.13 7.91
C CYS A 41 18.28 37.30 6.92
N GLN A 42 17.30 37.90 6.24
CA GLN A 42 16.47 37.20 5.25
C GLN A 42 17.28 36.72 4.04
N LYS A 43 18.11 37.59 3.45
CA LYS A 43 18.96 37.21 2.31
C LYS A 43 19.98 36.12 2.66
N ARG A 44 20.57 36.16 3.87
CA ARG A 44 21.52 35.13 4.33
C ARG A 44 20.87 33.81 4.72
N SER A 45 19.66 33.83 5.28
CA SER A 45 18.89 32.63 5.62
C SER A 45 18.60 31.80 4.36
N VAL A 46 18.13 32.46 3.29
CA VAL A 46 17.82 31.80 2.01
C VAL A 46 19.09 31.25 1.35
N TRP A 47 20.19 32.00 1.35
CA TRP A 47 21.47 31.53 0.81
C TRP A 47 22.06 30.35 1.58
N ASN A 48 21.98 30.36 2.92
CA ASN A 48 22.45 29.24 3.74
C ASN A 48 21.56 27.99 3.56
N TYR A 49 20.25 28.16 3.38
CA TYR A 49 19.34 27.04 3.13
C TYR A 49 19.59 26.39 1.76
N LEU A 50 19.78 27.20 0.72
CA LEU A 50 20.15 26.71 -0.61
C LEU A 50 21.54 26.07 -0.61
N LEU A 51 22.53 26.67 0.05
CA LEU A 51 23.89 26.12 0.10
C LEU A 51 23.94 24.80 0.89
N THR A 52 23.21 24.71 2.01
CA THR A 52 23.12 23.45 2.79
C THR A 52 22.32 22.37 2.05
N SER A 53 21.28 22.71 1.29
CA SER A 53 20.56 21.71 0.48
C SER A 53 21.38 21.21 -0.71
N PHE A 54 22.16 22.09 -1.36
CA PHE A 54 23.07 21.69 -2.43
C PHE A 54 24.25 20.85 -1.91
N ILE A 55 24.81 21.20 -0.75
CA ILE A 55 25.88 20.41 -0.12
C ILE A 55 25.32 19.06 0.36
N ALA A 56 24.12 19.01 0.95
CA ALA A 56 23.49 17.76 1.35
C ALA A 56 23.16 16.86 0.14
N ALA A 57 22.67 17.43 -0.96
CA ALA A 57 22.42 16.70 -2.20
C ALA A 57 23.72 16.19 -2.85
N ALA A 58 24.78 17.00 -2.85
CA ALA A 58 26.09 16.60 -3.36
C ALA A 58 26.77 15.54 -2.47
N ILE A 59 26.59 15.60 -1.15
CA ILE A 59 27.06 14.58 -0.20
C ILE A 59 26.26 13.27 -0.37
N LEU A 60 24.94 13.34 -0.59
CA LEU A 60 24.12 12.15 -0.86
C LEU A 60 24.44 11.51 -2.23
N MET A 61 24.72 12.32 -3.26
CA MET A 61 25.17 11.82 -4.57
C MET A 61 26.60 11.25 -4.51
N SER A 62 27.51 11.84 -3.74
CA SER A 62 28.86 11.30 -3.60
C SER A 62 28.92 10.08 -2.68
N LEU A 63 28.12 10.02 -1.61
CA LEU A 63 28.01 8.82 -0.76
C LEU A 63 27.33 7.65 -1.48
N SER A 64 26.37 7.88 -2.38
CA SER A 64 25.80 6.80 -3.20
C SER A 64 26.81 6.26 -4.23
N ILE A 65 27.67 7.11 -4.81
CA ILE A 65 28.77 6.69 -5.69
C ILE A 65 29.87 5.94 -4.91
N ILE A 66 30.10 6.30 -3.64
CA ILE A 66 31.12 5.67 -2.79
C ILE A 66 30.61 4.34 -2.20
N PHE A 67 29.34 4.21 -1.80
CA PHE A 67 28.79 2.93 -1.32
C PHE A 67 28.70 1.86 -2.42
N VAL A 68 28.52 2.27 -3.69
CA VAL A 68 28.63 1.35 -4.84
C VAL A 68 30.07 0.88 -5.08
N ASN A 69 31.08 1.65 -4.65
CA ASN A 69 32.50 1.31 -4.87
C ASN A 69 33.23 0.68 -3.66
N ILE A 70 32.76 0.84 -2.42
CA ILE A 70 33.52 0.40 -1.23
C ILE A 70 33.16 -1.02 -0.73
N HIS A 71 32.11 -1.68 -1.24
CA HIS A 71 31.84 -3.09 -0.90
C HIS A 71 32.58 -4.13 -1.76
N PHE A 72 33.57 -3.71 -2.57
CA PHE A 72 34.33 -4.64 -3.43
C PHE A 72 35.85 -4.39 -3.44
N TRP A 73 36.44 -4.06 -2.28
CA TRP A 73 37.89 -4.11 -2.11
C TRP A 73 38.29 -5.11 -1.02
N GLY A 74 38.37 -6.37 -1.44
CA GLY A 74 38.90 -7.48 -0.66
C GLY A 74 39.20 -8.68 -1.55
N SER A 75 40.42 -8.70 -2.11
CA SER A 75 41.13 -9.90 -2.60
C SER A 75 40.65 -10.58 -3.90
N ASN A 76 41.16 -10.13 -5.05
CA ASN A 76 42.16 -10.85 -5.85
C ASN A 76 42.24 -10.26 -7.27
N ARG A 77 43.39 -9.64 -7.56
CA ARG A 77 43.84 -9.42 -8.94
C ARG A 77 44.31 -10.77 -9.48
N GLU A 78 43.68 -11.24 -10.55
CA GLU A 78 44.37 -11.74 -11.74
C GLU A 78 43.33 -12.03 -12.83
N ASN A 79 43.63 -11.57 -14.04
CA ASN A 79 42.88 -11.67 -15.30
C ASN A 79 41.78 -10.62 -15.54
N GLY A 80 42.15 -9.62 -16.35
CA GLY A 80 41.34 -8.48 -16.74
C GLY A 80 40.14 -8.81 -17.61
N ILE A 81 39.04 -9.17 -16.96
CA ILE A 81 37.69 -8.98 -17.50
C ILE A 81 36.96 -8.12 -16.48
N VAL A 82 36.71 -6.86 -16.81
CA VAL A 82 35.76 -6.04 -16.03
C VAL A 82 34.42 -6.76 -16.16
N PRO A 83 33.84 -7.31 -15.08
CA PRO A 83 32.50 -7.87 -15.19
C PRO A 83 31.59 -6.69 -15.46
N LYS A 84 31.11 -6.60 -16.71
CA LYS A 84 29.95 -5.78 -17.03
C LYS A 84 28.82 -6.40 -16.21
N VAL A 85 28.54 -5.85 -15.03
CA VAL A 85 27.34 -6.21 -14.27
C VAL A 85 26.16 -5.61 -15.03
N THR A 86 25.80 -6.25 -16.13
CA THR A 86 24.46 -6.16 -16.67
C THR A 86 23.58 -6.84 -15.63
N LEU A 87 22.88 -6.04 -14.83
CA LEU A 87 21.63 -6.46 -14.21
C LEU A 87 20.88 -7.28 -15.27
N SER A 88 20.51 -8.52 -14.95
CA SER A 88 19.82 -9.38 -15.91
C SER A 88 18.61 -8.61 -16.47
N THR A 89 18.29 -8.77 -17.75
CA THR A 89 17.16 -8.08 -18.39
C THR A 89 15.84 -8.25 -17.62
N SER A 90 15.73 -9.34 -16.85
CA SER A 90 14.68 -9.62 -15.87
C SER A 90 14.72 -8.73 -14.62
N TYR A 91 15.86 -8.42 -14.01
CA TYR A 91 15.89 -7.48 -12.86
C TYR A 91 15.30 -6.11 -13.22
N ASN A 92 15.45 -5.70 -14.49
CA ASN A 92 14.94 -4.42 -14.97
C ASN A 92 13.40 -4.39 -15.10
N ILE A 93 12.74 -5.50 -15.44
CA ILE A 93 11.31 -5.46 -15.74
C ILE A 93 10.43 -5.34 -14.50
N VAL A 94 10.65 -6.16 -13.47
CA VAL A 94 9.83 -6.11 -12.25
C VAL A 94 10.04 -4.78 -11.51
N TYR A 95 11.27 -4.27 -11.49
CA TYR A 95 11.55 -2.94 -10.98
C TYR A 95 10.78 -1.84 -11.75
N ALA A 96 10.76 -1.92 -13.09
CA ALA A 96 9.99 -0.98 -13.91
C ALA A 96 8.47 -1.09 -13.67
N MET A 97 7.96 -2.30 -13.42
CA MET A 97 6.58 -2.52 -13.01
C MET A 97 6.30 -1.83 -11.67
N GLN A 98 7.11 -2.08 -10.63
CA GLN A 98 6.95 -1.42 -9.33
C GLN A 98 6.90 0.10 -9.47
N LYS A 99 7.86 0.68 -10.21
CA LYS A 99 7.87 2.12 -10.48
C LYS A 99 6.66 2.62 -11.23
N THR A 100 6.07 1.80 -12.09
CA THR A 100 4.83 2.15 -12.77
C THR A 100 3.67 2.18 -11.78
N TYR A 101 3.46 1.11 -11.02
CA TYR A 101 2.35 1.00 -10.07
C TYR A 101 2.44 2.03 -8.94
N ASP A 102 3.64 2.34 -8.43
CA ASP A 102 3.86 3.38 -7.41
C ASP A 102 3.49 4.79 -7.90
N ASN A 103 3.57 5.05 -9.21
CA ASN A 103 3.34 6.37 -9.79
C ASN A 103 1.89 6.55 -10.31
N ILE A 104 1.08 5.50 -10.34
CA ILE A 104 -0.31 5.58 -10.76
C ILE A 104 -1.13 6.25 -9.65
N LYS A 105 -1.66 7.43 -9.95
CA LYS A 105 -2.62 8.13 -9.09
C LYS A 105 -4.06 7.74 -9.42
N THR A 106 -4.30 7.54 -10.71
CA THR A 106 -5.62 7.31 -11.30
C THR A 106 -5.51 6.32 -12.43
N ILE A 107 -6.41 5.34 -12.48
CA ILE A 107 -6.49 4.36 -13.56
C ILE A 107 -7.90 3.75 -13.64
N VAL A 108 -8.35 3.45 -14.85
CA VAL A 108 -9.51 2.58 -15.09
C VAL A 108 -9.00 1.21 -15.54
N ILE A 109 -9.44 0.15 -14.88
CA ILE A 109 -9.04 -1.23 -15.17
C ILE A 109 -10.29 -2.04 -15.42
N GLU A 110 -10.37 -2.69 -16.57
CA GLU A 110 -11.38 -3.69 -16.86
C GLU A 110 -10.71 -5.06 -16.90
N GLY A 111 -11.14 -5.94 -16.00
CA GLY A 111 -10.62 -7.30 -15.87
C GLY A 111 -11.62 -8.33 -16.37
N LYS A 112 -11.11 -9.38 -17.00
CA LYS A 112 -11.87 -10.59 -17.30
C LYS A 112 -11.09 -11.81 -16.85
N GLU A 113 -11.69 -12.60 -15.96
CA GLU A 113 -11.13 -13.84 -15.43
C GLU A 113 -11.89 -15.04 -16.00
N ILE A 114 -11.15 -16.03 -16.50
CA ILE A 114 -11.69 -17.34 -16.85
C ILE A 114 -10.86 -18.40 -16.13
N SER A 115 -11.51 -19.20 -15.28
CA SER A 115 -10.89 -20.38 -14.67
C SER A 115 -11.44 -21.66 -15.31
N LYS A 116 -10.55 -22.61 -15.62
CA LYS A 116 -10.90 -23.83 -16.34
C LYS A 116 -10.15 -25.03 -15.79
N ASN A 117 -10.84 -26.15 -15.62
CA ASN A 117 -10.21 -27.43 -15.35
C ASN A 117 -9.64 -28.01 -16.65
N MET A 118 -8.33 -28.18 -16.71
CA MET A 118 -7.59 -28.62 -17.89
C MET A 118 -7.76 -30.12 -18.19
N LYS A 119 -8.10 -30.95 -17.19
CA LYS A 119 -8.39 -32.38 -17.39
C LYS A 119 -9.77 -32.61 -17.99
N THR A 120 -10.78 -31.92 -17.46
CA THR A 120 -12.18 -32.12 -17.89
C THR A 120 -12.63 -31.13 -18.94
N ASN A 121 -11.82 -30.10 -19.22
CA ASN A 121 -12.14 -29.00 -20.13
C ASN A 121 -13.33 -28.14 -19.69
N VAL A 122 -13.78 -28.26 -18.43
CA VAL A 122 -14.92 -27.53 -17.85
C VAL A 122 -14.51 -26.13 -17.40
N VAL A 123 -15.29 -25.11 -17.77
CA VAL A 123 -15.14 -23.74 -17.25
C VAL A 123 -15.74 -23.68 -15.84
N LEU A 124 -14.93 -23.24 -14.88
CA LEU A 124 -15.28 -23.14 -13.46
C LEU A 124 -15.75 -21.74 -13.08
N SER A 125 -15.14 -20.70 -13.66
CA SER A 125 -15.54 -19.30 -13.49
C SER A 125 -15.37 -18.51 -14.78
N ASN A 126 -16.21 -17.49 -14.96
CA ASN A 126 -16.11 -16.51 -16.04
C ASN A 126 -16.60 -15.17 -15.49
N ASN A 127 -15.69 -14.42 -14.89
CA ASN A 127 -15.99 -13.19 -14.19
C ASN A 127 -15.48 -12.00 -15.00
N SER A 128 -16.21 -10.89 -14.93
CA SER A 128 -15.77 -9.61 -15.46
C SER A 128 -15.94 -8.56 -14.40
N TRP A 129 -15.05 -7.58 -14.37
CA TRP A 129 -15.13 -6.48 -13.43
C TRP A 129 -14.50 -5.21 -14.00
N LYS A 130 -14.84 -4.09 -13.39
CA LYS A 130 -14.29 -2.78 -13.67
C LYS A 130 -13.90 -2.10 -12.38
N GLU A 131 -12.74 -1.48 -12.36
CA GLU A 131 -12.30 -0.59 -11.30
C GLU A 131 -11.99 0.78 -11.87
N ILE A 132 -12.43 1.81 -11.16
CA ILE A 132 -11.96 3.19 -11.29
C ILE A 132 -11.19 3.48 -10.00
N TYR A 133 -9.86 3.51 -10.08
CA TYR A 133 -8.97 3.74 -8.95
C TYR A 133 -8.52 5.20 -8.93
N ALA A 134 -8.61 5.86 -7.78
CA ALA A 134 -8.14 7.23 -7.54
C ALA A 134 -7.45 7.37 -6.16
N GLY A 135 -6.92 6.26 -5.65
CA GLY A 135 -6.26 6.18 -4.36
C GLY A 135 -6.71 4.98 -3.52
N PRO A 136 -5.94 4.61 -2.49
CA PRO A 136 -6.17 3.39 -1.72
C PRO A 136 -7.53 3.36 -1.00
N LEU A 137 -8.05 4.52 -0.62
CA LEU A 137 -9.36 4.66 0.00
C LEU A 137 -10.36 5.39 -0.91
N ASN A 138 -10.04 5.59 -2.19
CA ASN A 138 -10.90 6.29 -3.12
C ASN A 138 -10.96 5.52 -4.45
N TYR A 139 -11.94 4.64 -4.55
CA TYR A 139 -12.12 3.81 -5.73
C TYR A 139 -13.57 3.35 -5.90
N ARG A 140 -13.91 2.97 -7.12
CA ARG A 140 -15.16 2.31 -7.47
C ARG A 140 -14.86 0.97 -8.11
N TYR A 141 -15.45 -0.09 -7.59
CA TYR A 141 -15.31 -1.45 -8.11
C TYR A 141 -16.68 -2.01 -8.49
N GLU A 142 -16.80 -2.57 -9.68
CA GLU A 142 -18.04 -3.08 -10.23
C GLU A 142 -17.86 -4.48 -10.81
N THR A 143 -18.81 -5.35 -10.52
CA THR A 143 -19.02 -6.65 -11.18
C THR A 143 -20.47 -6.72 -11.67
N PRO A 144 -20.85 -7.78 -12.43
CA PRO A 144 -22.25 -8.03 -12.76
C PRO A 144 -23.19 -8.00 -11.56
N ASP A 145 -22.74 -8.44 -10.37
CA ASP A 145 -23.60 -8.69 -9.20
C ASP A 145 -23.33 -7.74 -8.03
N PHE A 146 -22.28 -6.93 -8.11
CA PHE A 146 -21.80 -6.12 -7.00
C PHE A 146 -21.28 -4.74 -7.46
N ILE A 147 -21.52 -3.71 -6.65
CA ILE A 147 -20.87 -2.40 -6.79
C ILE A 147 -20.35 -1.97 -5.42
N ARG A 148 -19.08 -1.59 -5.36
CA ARG A 148 -18.47 -0.92 -4.21
C ARG A 148 -18.01 0.47 -4.61
N VAL A 149 -18.32 1.45 -3.77
CA VAL A 149 -17.79 2.81 -3.86
C VAL A 149 -17.14 3.15 -2.53
N VAL A 150 -15.89 3.63 -2.54
CA VAL A 150 -15.11 3.96 -1.34
C VAL A 150 -14.64 5.41 -1.42
N ASN A 151 -14.77 6.19 -0.34
CA ASN A 151 -14.52 7.63 -0.36
C ASN A 151 -13.61 8.17 0.76
N GLY A 152 -12.73 7.36 1.33
CA GLY A 152 -11.86 7.71 2.45
C GLY A 152 -12.39 7.25 3.79
N ASP A 153 -13.66 7.55 4.06
CA ASP A 153 -14.28 7.31 5.38
C ASP A 153 -15.11 6.03 5.40
N LYS A 154 -15.92 5.81 4.37
CA LYS A 154 -16.82 4.66 4.27
C LYS A 154 -16.84 4.05 2.88
N SER A 155 -17.38 2.84 2.82
CA SER A 155 -17.73 2.17 1.59
C SER A 155 -19.22 1.87 1.52
N TRP A 156 -19.78 2.04 0.33
CA TRP A 156 -21.12 1.60 0.00
C TRP A 156 -21.02 0.35 -0.86
N ASN A 157 -21.59 -0.74 -0.36
CA ASN A 157 -21.59 -2.05 -0.98
C ASN A 157 -23.00 -2.39 -1.45
N TYR A 158 -23.26 -2.24 -2.74
CA TYR A 158 -24.52 -2.62 -3.36
C TYR A 158 -24.45 -4.07 -3.85
N TYR A 159 -25.18 -4.94 -3.16
CA TYR A 159 -25.38 -6.34 -3.56
C TYR A 159 -26.62 -6.41 -4.45
N LYS A 160 -26.44 -6.59 -5.76
CA LYS A 160 -27.53 -6.51 -6.74
C LYS A 160 -28.54 -7.64 -6.58
N ASP A 161 -28.06 -8.86 -6.34
CA ASP A 161 -28.91 -10.04 -6.14
C ASP A 161 -29.81 -9.93 -4.91
N LEU A 162 -29.29 -9.28 -3.86
CA LEU A 162 -30.02 -9.03 -2.63
C LEU A 162 -30.82 -7.72 -2.67
N ASN A 163 -30.62 -6.95 -3.74
CA ASN A 163 -31.13 -5.60 -3.90
C ASN A 163 -30.98 -4.77 -2.61
N ARG A 164 -29.76 -4.68 -2.05
CA ARG A 164 -29.49 -3.93 -0.81
C ARG A 164 -28.13 -3.25 -0.83
N ILE A 165 -28.04 -2.09 -0.16
CA ILE A 165 -26.80 -1.37 0.07
C ILE A 165 -26.40 -1.55 1.53
N GLU A 166 -25.17 -1.95 1.76
CA GLU A 166 -24.55 -1.91 3.08
C GLU A 166 -23.51 -0.80 3.14
N ILE A 167 -23.59 0.05 4.16
CA ILE A 167 -22.57 1.05 4.45
C ILE A 167 -21.67 0.50 5.54
N ILE A 168 -20.38 0.34 5.24
CA ILE A 168 -19.36 -0.16 6.16
C ILE A 168 -18.15 0.79 6.15
N PRO A 169 -17.20 0.66 7.10
CA PRO A 169 -15.97 1.45 7.06
C PRO A 169 -15.19 1.26 5.75
N SER A 170 -14.41 2.27 5.35
CA SER A 170 -13.54 2.14 4.18
C SER A 170 -12.47 1.08 4.42
N ASP A 171 -12.22 0.26 3.39
CA ASP A 171 -11.18 -0.76 3.42
C ASP A 171 -10.40 -0.74 2.08
N PRO A 172 -9.08 -0.50 2.11
CA PRO A 172 -8.26 -0.49 0.90
C PRO A 172 -8.10 -1.89 0.28
N SER A 173 -8.31 -2.97 1.05
CA SER A 173 -8.07 -4.34 0.59
C SER A 173 -9.01 -4.80 -0.53
N GLY A 174 -10.13 -4.09 -0.74
CA GLY A 174 -11.11 -4.41 -1.78
C GLY A 174 -10.76 -3.92 -3.19
N SER A 175 -9.61 -3.26 -3.39
CA SER A 175 -9.18 -2.72 -4.69
C SER A 175 -8.37 -3.76 -5.50
N PRO A 176 -8.84 -4.18 -6.69
CA PRO A 176 -8.05 -5.01 -7.62
C PRO A 176 -6.69 -4.40 -7.99
N PHE A 177 -6.61 -3.09 -8.18
CA PHE A 177 -5.36 -2.38 -8.47
C PHE A 177 -4.35 -2.54 -7.33
N LEU A 178 -4.78 -2.34 -6.07
CA LEU A 178 -3.90 -2.54 -4.92
C LEU A 178 -3.48 -4.01 -4.78
N ALA A 179 -4.37 -4.96 -5.07
CA ALA A 179 -4.02 -6.38 -5.09
C ALA A 179 -2.95 -6.68 -6.15
N LEU A 180 -3.05 -6.12 -7.35
CA LEU A 180 -2.02 -6.23 -8.39
C LEU A 180 -0.70 -5.59 -7.95
N LYS A 181 -0.75 -4.39 -7.36
CA LYS A 181 0.45 -3.71 -6.84
C LYS A 181 1.17 -4.59 -5.81
N SER A 182 0.44 -5.08 -4.80
CA SER A 182 0.98 -5.97 -3.77
C SER A 182 1.61 -7.23 -4.39
N LYS A 183 0.98 -7.80 -5.41
CA LYS A 183 1.52 -8.97 -6.11
C LYS A 183 2.88 -8.68 -6.76
N ILE A 184 3.05 -7.50 -7.35
CA ILE A 184 4.31 -7.08 -7.97
C ILE A 184 5.39 -6.85 -6.91
N ASP A 185 5.02 -6.24 -5.78
CA ASP A 185 5.93 -6.05 -4.66
C ASP A 185 6.41 -7.39 -4.09
N ASP A 186 5.56 -8.41 -4.06
CA ASP A 186 5.94 -9.77 -3.65
C ASP A 186 6.86 -10.48 -4.66
N ILE A 187 6.63 -10.29 -5.97
CA ILE A 187 7.53 -10.81 -7.02
C ILE A 187 8.93 -10.20 -6.87
N ALA A 188 9.00 -8.89 -6.60
CA ALA A 188 10.26 -8.17 -6.42
C ALA A 188 11.03 -8.60 -5.16
N LYS A 189 10.32 -8.95 -4.07
CA LYS A 189 10.95 -9.38 -2.81
C LYS A 189 11.51 -10.81 -2.88
N ASN A 190 10.89 -11.69 -3.66
CA ASN A 190 11.19 -13.13 -3.65
C ASN A 190 12.15 -13.58 -4.76
N ASP A 191 12.51 -12.70 -5.71
CA ASP A 191 13.47 -12.94 -6.80
C ASP A 191 13.25 -14.23 -7.62
N SER A 192 12.07 -14.85 -7.54
CA SER A 192 11.78 -16.17 -8.10
C SER A 192 11.18 -16.12 -9.51
N TYR A 193 11.62 -15.15 -10.31
CA TYR A 193 11.04 -14.87 -11.63
C TYR A 193 12.08 -14.88 -12.76
N LYS A 194 11.60 -15.18 -13.97
CA LYS A 194 12.43 -15.29 -15.17
C LYS A 194 11.74 -14.64 -16.36
N LEU A 195 12.47 -13.85 -17.14
CA LEU A 195 12.03 -13.41 -18.46
C LEU A 195 12.08 -14.62 -19.43
N VAL A 196 10.93 -15.04 -19.94
CA VAL A 196 10.79 -16.23 -20.79
C VAL A 196 10.55 -15.90 -22.25
N GLY A 197 10.18 -14.66 -22.57
CA GLY A 197 10.03 -14.24 -23.95
C GLY A 197 9.34 -12.89 -24.13
N SER A 198 8.77 -12.73 -25.32
CA SER A 198 8.00 -11.56 -25.72
C SER A 198 6.90 -12.03 -26.68
N GLU A 199 5.71 -11.48 -26.55
CA GLU A 199 4.54 -11.80 -27.37
C GLU A 199 3.78 -10.52 -27.71
N LYS A 200 2.87 -10.56 -28.68
CA LYS A 200 1.88 -9.50 -28.89
C LYS A 200 0.52 -9.93 -28.33
N ILE A 201 -0.05 -9.11 -27.46
CA ILE A 201 -1.44 -9.26 -26.99
C ILE A 201 -2.26 -8.13 -27.61
N ASP A 202 -3.25 -8.47 -28.42
CA ASP A 202 -4.14 -7.50 -29.10
C ASP A 202 -3.36 -6.37 -29.82
N GLY A 203 -2.21 -6.73 -30.41
CA GLY A 203 -1.32 -5.79 -31.12
C GLY A 203 -0.32 -5.04 -30.24
N ILE A 204 -0.38 -5.17 -28.91
CA ILE A 204 0.54 -4.54 -27.96
C ILE A 204 1.74 -5.45 -27.71
N ASP A 205 2.95 -4.92 -27.87
CA ASP A 205 4.19 -5.65 -27.59
C ASP A 205 4.38 -5.83 -26.08
N THR A 206 4.52 -7.09 -25.65
CA THR A 206 4.72 -7.44 -24.24
C THR A 206 6.03 -8.17 -24.00
N ASN A 207 6.56 -8.02 -22.79
CA ASN A 207 7.52 -8.96 -22.22
C ASN A 207 6.76 -10.03 -21.44
N VAL A 208 7.26 -11.26 -21.45
CA VAL A 208 6.64 -12.39 -20.73
C VAL A 208 7.57 -12.85 -19.62
N ILE A 209 7.10 -12.79 -18.38
CA ILE A 209 7.82 -13.35 -17.22
C ILE A 209 7.07 -14.55 -16.65
N GLU A 210 7.81 -15.54 -16.19
CA GLU A 210 7.31 -16.61 -15.33
C GLU A 210 7.77 -16.37 -13.90
N VAL A 211 6.86 -16.52 -12.95
CA VAL A 211 7.13 -16.46 -11.51
C VAL A 211 6.76 -17.82 -10.93
N ARG A 212 7.69 -18.39 -10.15
CA ARG A 212 7.42 -19.62 -9.41
C ARG A 212 7.26 -19.29 -7.93
N SER A 213 6.12 -19.69 -7.38
CA SER A 213 5.80 -19.53 -5.96
C SER A 213 5.59 -20.91 -5.33
N GLY A 214 6.03 -21.09 -4.09
CA GLY A 214 5.87 -22.34 -3.34
C GLY A 214 7.19 -22.91 -2.80
N ASN A 215 7.13 -23.49 -1.59
CA ASN A 215 8.29 -24.01 -0.86
C ASN A 215 8.53 -25.52 -1.07
N SER A 216 7.73 -26.20 -1.90
CA SER A 216 7.87 -27.65 -2.12
C SER A 216 7.53 -28.06 -3.57
N LYS A 217 8.06 -29.22 -3.98
CA LYS A 217 7.80 -29.84 -5.30
C LYS A 217 6.31 -30.13 -5.57
N ASN A 218 5.46 -30.16 -4.53
CA ASN A 218 4.06 -30.60 -4.64
C ASN A 218 3.05 -29.45 -4.52
N ASP A 219 3.51 -28.22 -4.30
CA ASP A 219 2.65 -27.03 -4.12
C ASP A 219 3.29 -25.82 -4.82
N SER A 220 3.81 -26.06 -6.03
CA SER A 220 4.44 -25.04 -6.85
C SER A 220 3.42 -24.43 -7.79
N TRP A 221 3.22 -23.14 -7.65
CA TRP A 221 2.36 -22.31 -8.49
C TRP A 221 3.26 -21.69 -9.56
N VAL A 222 2.84 -21.80 -10.81
CA VAL A 222 3.50 -21.10 -11.90
C VAL A 222 2.55 -20.03 -12.39
N ASP A 223 2.96 -18.79 -12.18
CA ASP A 223 2.31 -17.63 -12.75
C ASP A 223 3.08 -17.15 -13.97
N THR A 224 2.39 -16.82 -15.04
CA THR A 224 2.95 -16.18 -16.23
C THR A 224 2.28 -14.81 -16.41
N TYR A 225 3.09 -13.78 -16.63
CA TYR A 225 2.62 -12.41 -16.81
C TYR A 225 3.10 -11.86 -18.13
N TRP A 226 2.18 -11.23 -18.87
CA TRP A 226 2.48 -10.46 -20.06
C TRP A 226 2.37 -8.98 -19.73
N ILE A 227 3.50 -8.30 -19.84
CA ILE A 227 3.71 -6.93 -19.37
C ILE A 227 3.91 -6.04 -20.59
N ASP A 228 3.06 -5.04 -20.77
CA ASP A 228 3.21 -4.05 -21.85
C ASP A 228 4.60 -3.40 -21.77
N LYS A 229 5.36 -3.45 -22.86
CA LYS A 229 6.70 -2.83 -22.92
C LYS A 229 6.67 -1.32 -22.80
N LYS A 230 5.56 -0.67 -23.16
CA LYS A 230 5.44 0.79 -23.14
C LYS A 230 5.12 1.30 -21.73
N THR A 231 4.15 0.68 -21.07
CA THR A 231 3.66 1.13 -19.77
C THR A 231 4.21 0.35 -18.60
N ASN A 232 4.78 -0.84 -18.81
CA ASN A 232 5.12 -1.83 -17.78
C ASN A 232 3.94 -2.29 -16.93
N PHE A 233 2.72 -2.19 -17.46
CA PHE A 233 1.52 -2.71 -16.82
C PHE A 233 1.20 -4.13 -17.26
N ILE A 234 0.62 -4.95 -16.38
CA ILE A 234 0.23 -6.33 -16.69
C ILE A 234 -1.02 -6.31 -17.57
N LEU A 235 -0.93 -6.85 -18.79
CA LEU A 235 -2.08 -7.00 -19.70
C LEU A 235 -2.75 -8.35 -19.59
N LYS A 236 -2.00 -9.37 -19.17
CA LYS A 236 -2.51 -10.72 -18.98
C LYS A 236 -1.73 -11.43 -17.88
N GLN A 237 -2.44 -12.21 -17.10
CA GLN A 237 -1.90 -13.16 -16.14
C GLN A 237 -2.47 -14.53 -16.43
N GLU A 238 -1.63 -15.55 -16.36
CA GLU A 238 -2.05 -16.94 -16.30
C GLU A 238 -1.51 -17.57 -15.02
N THR A 239 -2.35 -18.27 -14.28
CA THR A 239 -1.98 -19.04 -13.11
C THR A 239 -2.34 -20.49 -13.36
N LEU A 240 -1.38 -21.39 -13.18
CA LEU A 240 -1.62 -22.83 -13.19
C LEU A 240 -1.42 -23.37 -11.77
N HIS A 241 -2.50 -23.89 -11.20
CA HIS A 241 -2.48 -24.58 -9.92
C HIS A 241 -3.17 -25.94 -10.06
N ASN A 242 -2.39 -27.02 -9.95
CA ASN A 242 -2.83 -28.38 -10.27
C ASN A 242 -3.42 -28.46 -11.69
N ASP A 243 -4.67 -28.90 -11.81
CA ASP A 243 -5.39 -29.00 -13.08
C ASP A 243 -6.19 -27.75 -13.41
N ILE A 244 -6.13 -26.69 -12.60
CA ILE A 244 -6.91 -25.47 -12.79
C ILE A 244 -6.01 -24.42 -13.41
N LYS A 245 -6.38 -23.97 -14.62
CA LYS A 245 -5.79 -22.81 -15.27
C LYS A 245 -6.73 -21.61 -15.12
N THR A 246 -6.24 -20.55 -14.51
CA THR A 246 -6.92 -19.26 -14.43
C THR A 246 -6.22 -18.27 -15.35
N VAL A 247 -6.99 -17.58 -16.19
CA VAL A 247 -6.49 -16.55 -17.09
C VAL A 247 -7.21 -15.26 -16.77
N ILE A 248 -6.46 -14.20 -16.47
CA ILE A 248 -6.99 -12.86 -16.30
C ILE A 248 -6.42 -11.97 -17.40
N THR A 249 -7.29 -11.28 -18.12
CA THR A 249 -6.91 -10.25 -19.10
C THR A 249 -7.34 -8.89 -18.60
N TYR A 250 -6.48 -7.90 -18.77
CA TYR A 250 -6.70 -6.53 -18.33
C TYR A 250 -6.73 -5.59 -19.53
N LYS A 251 -7.72 -4.69 -19.54
CA LYS A 251 -7.70 -3.47 -20.35
C LYS A 251 -7.56 -2.29 -19.41
N THR A 252 -6.67 -1.37 -19.75
CA THR A 252 -6.39 -0.23 -18.90
C THR A 252 -6.51 1.08 -19.66
N ASP A 253 -6.97 2.09 -18.93
CA ASP A 253 -6.91 3.48 -19.35
C ASP A 253 -6.25 4.30 -18.23
N PHE A 254 -5.07 4.83 -18.53
CA PHE A 254 -4.32 5.72 -17.64
C PHE A 254 -4.91 7.12 -17.73
N ALA A 255 -6.11 7.28 -17.17
CA ALA A 255 -6.80 8.56 -17.15
C ALA A 255 -6.06 9.54 -16.23
N SER A 256 -5.63 10.69 -16.76
CA SER A 256 -5.12 11.80 -15.94
C SER A 256 -6.23 12.46 -15.11
N ASP A 257 -7.46 12.41 -15.62
CA ASP A 257 -8.61 13.12 -15.09
C ASP A 257 -9.81 12.17 -15.01
N ILE A 258 -9.97 11.50 -13.86
CA ILE A 258 -11.18 10.74 -13.56
C ILE A 258 -12.24 11.75 -13.12
N ASP A 259 -13.40 11.70 -13.78
CA ASP A 259 -14.58 12.48 -13.37
C ASP A 259 -14.99 12.10 -11.94
N GLU A 260 -15.00 13.07 -11.02
CA GLU A 260 -15.36 12.86 -9.61
C GLU A 260 -16.76 12.25 -9.47
N GLU A 261 -17.69 12.53 -10.40
CA GLU A 261 -19.02 11.93 -10.39
C GLU A 261 -18.97 10.40 -10.58
N SER A 262 -17.96 9.90 -11.30
CA SER A 262 -17.77 8.45 -11.50
C SER A 262 -17.36 7.72 -10.22
N LEU A 263 -16.85 8.45 -9.21
CA LEU A 263 -16.48 7.92 -7.89
C LEU A 263 -17.59 8.14 -6.85
N LYS A 264 -18.72 8.75 -7.22
CA LYS A 264 -19.82 8.98 -6.27
C LYS A 264 -20.76 7.76 -6.19
N PRO A 265 -21.38 7.53 -5.01
CA PRO A 265 -22.49 6.61 -4.86
C PRO A 265 -23.65 7.02 -5.78
N ASN A 266 -23.88 6.23 -6.84
CA ASN A 266 -25.02 6.37 -7.73
C ASN A 266 -25.70 5.01 -7.84
N PHE A 267 -26.63 4.75 -6.92
CA PHE A 267 -27.37 3.50 -6.81
C PHE A 267 -28.86 3.75 -7.09
N PRO A 268 -29.65 2.70 -7.44
CA PRO A 268 -31.08 2.86 -7.65
C PRO A 268 -31.79 3.42 -6.40
N SER A 269 -32.76 4.31 -6.59
CA SER A 269 -33.38 5.09 -5.51
C SER A 269 -34.25 4.30 -4.52
N ASN A 270 -34.61 3.05 -4.84
CA ASN A 270 -35.53 2.21 -4.06
C ASN A 270 -34.84 0.99 -3.43
N VAL A 271 -33.55 1.12 -3.11
CA VAL A 271 -32.74 0.05 -2.53
C VAL A 271 -32.67 0.23 -1.01
N PRO A 272 -33.06 -0.76 -0.19
CA PRO A 272 -32.83 -0.75 1.25
C PRO A 272 -31.36 -0.48 1.59
N VAL A 273 -31.14 0.50 2.48
CA VAL A 273 -29.82 0.86 2.97
C VAL A 273 -29.69 0.38 4.42
N ILE A 274 -28.67 -0.43 4.67
CA ILE A 274 -28.29 -0.91 6.01
C ILE A 274 -27.01 -0.19 6.39
N ASP A 275 -27.08 0.73 7.35
CA ASP A 275 -25.92 1.45 7.84
C ASP A 275 -25.26 0.70 9.00
N ARG A 276 -24.23 -0.09 8.67
CA ARG A 276 -23.46 -0.85 9.67
C ARG A 276 -22.53 0.03 10.48
N LEU A 277 -22.23 1.26 10.06
CA LEU A 277 -21.42 2.18 10.87
C LEU A 277 -22.10 2.50 12.21
N THR A 278 -23.44 2.41 12.24
CA THR A 278 -24.20 2.60 13.48
C THR A 278 -23.93 1.51 14.52
N GLU A 279 -23.42 0.35 14.13
CA GLU A 279 -23.12 -0.79 15.01
C GLU A 279 -21.82 -0.61 15.82
N PHE A 280 -20.99 0.38 15.45
CA PHE A 280 -19.67 0.61 16.02
C PHE A 280 -19.47 2.03 16.54
N ASP A 281 -18.56 2.18 17.51
CA ASP A 281 -17.84 3.42 17.76
C ASP A 281 -16.41 3.27 17.21
N ILE A 282 -15.94 4.25 16.43
CA ILE A 282 -14.64 4.21 15.75
C ILE A 282 -13.66 5.15 16.45
N PHE A 283 -12.44 4.68 16.68
CA PHE A 283 -11.35 5.43 17.31
C PHE A 283 -10.06 5.29 16.50
N HIS A 284 -9.24 6.35 16.45
CA HIS A 284 -7.94 6.34 15.77
C HIS A 284 -6.78 5.98 16.70
N SER A 285 -7.05 5.66 17.97
CA SER A 285 -6.02 5.22 18.91
C SER A 285 -6.60 4.21 19.91
N ILE A 286 -5.75 3.26 20.34
CA ILE A 286 -6.10 2.30 21.40
C ILE A 286 -6.38 3.05 22.71
N ASN A 287 -5.65 4.13 23.00
CA ASN A 287 -5.84 4.91 24.23
C ASN A 287 -7.22 5.56 24.31
N ASP A 288 -7.75 6.06 23.19
CA ASP A 288 -9.08 6.66 23.17
C ASP A 288 -10.16 5.60 23.26
N ALA A 289 -9.98 4.46 22.58
CA ALA A 289 -10.88 3.33 22.73
C ALA A 289 -10.88 2.77 24.16
N GLN A 290 -9.73 2.71 24.82
CA GLN A 290 -9.58 2.23 26.19
C GLN A 290 -10.41 3.06 27.20
N LYS A 291 -10.56 4.38 26.96
CA LYS A 291 -11.40 5.26 27.78
C LYS A 291 -12.89 4.97 27.62
N ALA A 292 -13.29 4.34 26.52
CA ALA A 292 -14.69 4.05 26.18
C ALA A 292 -15.15 2.65 26.62
N VAL A 293 -14.26 1.83 27.19
CA VAL A 293 -14.53 0.46 27.64
C VAL A 293 -14.10 0.26 29.10
N ASN A 294 -14.68 -0.73 29.76
CA ASN A 294 -14.38 -1.09 31.15
C ASN A 294 -13.55 -2.36 31.29
N PHE A 295 -12.94 -2.80 30.19
CA PHE A 295 -12.05 -3.96 30.10
C PHE A 295 -10.72 -3.54 29.49
N ASP A 296 -9.65 -4.28 29.81
CA ASP A 296 -8.33 -3.99 29.27
C ASP A 296 -8.21 -4.49 27.83
N ILE A 297 -7.97 -3.56 26.90
CA ILE A 297 -7.76 -3.88 25.48
C ILE A 297 -6.44 -4.66 25.34
N ILE A 298 -6.51 -5.84 24.75
CA ILE A 298 -5.32 -6.66 24.51
C ILE A 298 -4.57 -6.08 23.31
N VAL A 299 -3.32 -5.67 23.54
CA VAL A 299 -2.42 -5.20 22.49
C VAL A 299 -1.24 -6.16 22.38
N PRO A 300 -0.90 -6.64 21.17
CA PRO A 300 0.33 -7.41 20.94
C PRO A 300 1.54 -6.49 21.08
N ASP A 301 2.58 -6.95 21.78
CA ASP A 301 3.82 -6.17 21.90
C ASP A 301 4.66 -6.30 20.62
N LYS A 302 4.50 -7.42 19.92
CA LYS A 302 5.23 -7.73 18.68
C LYS A 302 4.33 -7.64 17.46
N ILE A 303 3.94 -6.42 17.11
CA ILE A 303 3.33 -6.14 15.81
C ILE A 303 4.36 -6.45 14.70
N PRO A 304 3.99 -7.19 13.65
CA PRO A 304 4.90 -7.48 12.54
C PRO A 304 5.45 -6.19 11.91
N LYS A 305 6.71 -6.22 11.51
CA LYS A 305 7.38 -5.05 10.92
C LYS A 305 6.57 -4.51 9.74
N GLY A 306 6.35 -3.19 9.72
CA GLY A 306 5.65 -2.49 8.66
C GLY A 306 4.15 -2.32 8.89
N PHE A 307 3.55 -3.08 9.80
CA PHE A 307 2.14 -2.89 10.16
C PHE A 307 1.97 -1.71 11.12
N LYS A 308 0.93 -0.92 10.88
CA LYS A 308 0.51 0.22 11.70
C LYS A 308 -0.98 0.08 12.02
N LEU A 309 -1.36 0.50 13.22
CA LEU A 309 -2.76 0.60 13.59
C LEU A 309 -3.43 1.62 12.65
N PHE A 310 -4.51 1.21 12.02
CA PHE A 310 -5.34 2.05 11.17
C PHE A 310 -6.51 2.60 11.95
N GLU A 311 -7.27 1.73 12.61
CA GLU A 311 -8.38 2.12 13.47
C GLU A 311 -8.72 1.05 14.53
N VAL A 312 -9.56 1.46 15.48
CA VAL A 312 -10.12 0.62 16.53
C VAL A 312 -11.63 0.76 16.49
N ARG A 313 -12.36 -0.36 16.48
CA ARG A 313 -13.83 -0.37 16.53
C ARG A 313 -14.33 -1.01 17.81
N LYS A 314 -15.22 -0.34 18.52
CA LYS A 314 -15.97 -0.91 19.64
C LYS A 314 -17.36 -1.29 19.16
N TYR A 315 -17.74 -2.54 19.35
CA TYR A 315 -19.08 -3.01 19.01
C TYR A 315 -20.07 -2.46 20.06
N LYS A 316 -21.17 -1.83 19.64
CA LYS A 316 -22.10 -1.18 20.60
C LYS A 316 -22.95 -2.17 21.40
N ASN A 317 -23.30 -3.29 20.79
CA ASN A 317 -24.18 -4.30 21.37
C ASN A 317 -23.43 -5.51 21.94
N GLU A 318 -22.11 -5.48 21.91
CA GLU A 318 -21.24 -6.57 22.33
C GLU A 318 -20.10 -6.02 23.18
N ASN A 319 -19.61 -6.81 24.14
CA ASN A 319 -18.36 -6.49 24.83
C ASN A 319 -17.19 -6.90 23.94
N ALA A 320 -17.06 -6.25 22.78
CA ALA A 320 -16.08 -6.60 21.79
C ALA A 320 -15.37 -5.36 21.21
N ILE A 321 -14.09 -5.56 20.87
CA ILE A 321 -13.26 -4.56 20.22
C ILE A 321 -12.50 -5.17 19.05
N GLU A 322 -12.36 -4.42 17.97
CA GLU A 322 -11.61 -4.78 16.78
C GLU A 322 -10.44 -3.82 16.59
N LEU A 323 -9.23 -4.35 16.41
CA LEU A 323 -8.04 -3.59 16.07
C LEU A 323 -7.63 -3.91 14.63
N ASP A 324 -7.68 -2.91 13.75
CA ASP A 324 -7.32 -3.03 12.34
C ASP A 324 -5.90 -2.52 12.11
N TYR A 325 -5.03 -3.39 11.62
CA TYR A 325 -3.66 -3.06 11.23
C TYR A 325 -3.46 -3.23 9.73
N TYR A 326 -2.71 -2.29 9.13
CA TYR A 326 -2.32 -2.34 7.73
C TYR A 326 -0.81 -2.08 7.58
N ASN A 327 -0.19 -2.72 6.58
CA ASN A 327 1.14 -2.35 6.12
C ASN A 327 1.06 -1.41 4.89
N GLU A 328 2.22 -1.01 4.36
CA GLU A 328 2.32 -0.14 3.17
C GLU A 328 1.75 -0.80 1.90
N ASP A 329 1.65 -2.13 1.90
CA ASP A 329 1.09 -2.93 0.82
C ASP A 329 -0.43 -3.18 1.01
N PHE A 330 -1.05 -2.51 2.00
CA PHE A 330 -2.46 -2.68 2.40
C PHE A 330 -2.87 -4.11 2.78
N THR A 331 -1.91 -4.96 3.14
CA THR A 331 -2.18 -6.23 3.80
C THR A 331 -2.83 -5.95 5.15
N LYS A 332 -4.00 -6.56 5.37
CA LYS A 332 -4.77 -6.39 6.60
C LYS A 332 -4.47 -7.48 7.62
N PHE A 333 -4.46 -7.07 8.88
CA PHE A 333 -4.42 -7.95 10.03
C PHE A 333 -5.38 -7.43 11.11
N ILE A 334 -6.35 -8.25 11.48
CA ILE A 334 -7.45 -7.87 12.37
C ILE A 334 -7.35 -8.66 13.68
N PHE A 335 -7.49 -7.97 14.81
CA PHE A 335 -7.78 -8.61 16.10
C PHE A 335 -9.19 -8.26 16.54
N ILE A 336 -10.07 -9.26 16.59
CA ILE A 336 -11.37 -9.14 17.23
C ILE A 336 -11.27 -9.77 18.62
N GLN A 337 -11.58 -8.99 19.65
CA GLN A 337 -11.46 -9.41 21.04
C GLN A 337 -12.84 -9.36 21.67
N GLU A 338 -13.34 -10.52 22.08
CA GLU A 338 -14.64 -10.68 22.73
C GLU A 338 -14.44 -10.98 24.21
N TYR A 339 -15.00 -10.14 25.07
CA TYR A 339 -14.82 -10.21 26.52
C TYR A 339 -16.02 -10.88 27.17
N HIS A 340 -15.77 -12.03 27.77
CA HIS A 340 -16.72 -12.74 28.61
C HIS A 340 -16.25 -12.70 30.08
N LYS A 341 -17.15 -13.04 31.00
CA LYS A 341 -16.92 -12.96 32.45
C LYS A 341 -15.62 -13.65 32.91
N ASP A 342 -15.30 -14.80 32.32
CA ASP A 342 -14.20 -15.66 32.78
C ASP A 342 -13.10 -15.87 31.72
N LYS A 343 -13.29 -15.33 30.51
CA LYS A 343 -12.35 -15.53 29.39
C LYS A 343 -12.47 -14.40 28.37
N THR A 344 -11.36 -14.11 27.69
CA THR A 344 -11.36 -13.28 26.49
C THR A 344 -11.06 -14.15 25.28
N THR A 345 -11.89 -14.08 24.25
CA THR A 345 -11.61 -14.71 22.96
C THR A 345 -10.93 -13.68 22.07
N VAL A 346 -9.81 -14.05 21.46
CA VAL A 346 -9.10 -13.22 20.47
C VAL A 346 -9.12 -13.96 19.14
N ASN A 347 -9.92 -13.47 18.21
CA ASN A 347 -9.95 -13.94 16.84
C ASN A 347 -8.98 -13.08 16.02
N ILE A 348 -8.05 -13.75 15.37
CA ILE A 348 -7.02 -13.13 14.56
C ILE A 348 -7.31 -13.48 13.10
N MET A 349 -7.56 -12.47 12.27
CA MET A 349 -7.82 -12.67 10.83
C MET A 349 -6.66 -12.08 10.02
N SER A 350 -6.04 -12.89 9.17
CA SER A 350 -4.88 -12.44 8.41
C SER A 350 -4.53 -13.30 7.20
N ASN A 351 -3.89 -12.67 6.22
CA ASN A 351 -3.15 -13.37 5.16
C ASN A 351 -1.64 -13.49 5.48
N LEU A 352 -1.23 -13.23 6.72
CA LEU A 352 0.15 -13.41 7.17
C LEU A 352 0.56 -14.89 7.16
N ASN A 353 1.85 -15.16 6.93
CA ASN A 353 2.36 -16.53 7.00
C ASN A 353 2.27 -17.14 8.41
N ASP A 354 2.21 -18.48 8.45
CA ASP A 354 2.05 -19.26 9.69
C ASP A 354 3.10 -18.96 10.75
N ASP A 355 4.34 -18.68 10.34
CA ASP A 355 5.43 -18.37 11.28
C ASP A 355 5.24 -17.02 11.99
N VAL A 356 4.75 -16.01 11.27
CA VAL A 356 4.40 -14.71 11.85
C VAL A 356 3.21 -14.87 12.78
N LEU A 357 2.15 -15.56 12.34
CA LEU A 357 0.96 -15.84 13.15
C LEU A 357 1.30 -16.62 14.43
N LYS A 358 2.20 -17.60 14.34
CA LYS A 358 2.68 -18.35 15.50
C LYS A 358 3.39 -17.46 16.51
N ARG A 359 4.30 -16.57 16.06
CA ARG A 359 4.99 -15.62 16.94
C ARG A 359 4.04 -14.68 17.65
N LEU A 360 3.01 -14.20 16.95
CA LEU A 360 1.95 -13.36 17.52
C LEU A 360 1.15 -14.13 18.60
N LYS A 361 0.77 -15.37 18.30
CA LYS A 361 0.09 -16.24 19.27
C LYS A 361 0.92 -16.46 20.52
N ASP A 362 2.21 -16.74 20.37
CA ASP A 362 3.13 -17.02 21.47
C ASP A 362 3.35 -15.75 22.34
N ASP A 363 3.44 -14.58 21.71
CA ASP A 363 3.51 -13.27 22.39
C ASP A 363 2.29 -13.07 23.29
N LEU A 364 1.07 -13.20 22.73
CA LEU A 364 -0.18 -13.04 23.47
C LEU A 364 -0.31 -14.06 24.61
N LYS A 365 -0.02 -15.34 24.36
CA LYS A 365 -0.09 -16.38 25.41
C LYS A 365 0.91 -16.18 26.53
N SER A 366 2.06 -15.58 26.26
CA SER A 366 3.07 -15.31 27.29
C SER A 366 2.62 -14.25 28.29
N LYS A 367 1.72 -13.34 27.86
CA LYS A 367 1.31 -12.15 28.61
C LYS A 367 -0.06 -12.31 29.28
N TYR A 368 -0.99 -13.00 28.64
CA TYR A 368 -2.37 -13.09 29.11
C TYR A 368 -2.73 -14.54 29.46
N LYS A 369 -3.15 -14.76 30.72
CA LYS A 369 -3.37 -16.12 31.26
C LYS A 369 -4.76 -16.72 30.98
N ASN A 370 -5.73 -15.91 30.55
CA ASN A 370 -7.14 -16.32 30.36
C ASN A 370 -7.68 -15.97 28.96
N ILE A 371 -6.86 -16.19 27.93
CA ILE A 371 -7.25 -15.92 26.54
C ILE A 371 -7.39 -17.20 25.73
N VAL A 372 -8.40 -17.23 24.86
CA VAL A 372 -8.56 -18.24 23.80
C VAL A 372 -8.22 -17.55 22.48
N ILE A 373 -7.24 -18.07 21.75
CA ILE A 373 -6.81 -17.48 20.47
C ILE A 373 -7.25 -18.38 19.32
N ASN A 374 -8.07 -17.83 18.44
CA ASN A 374 -8.46 -18.43 17.16
C ASN A 374 -7.75 -17.69 16.03
N MET A 375 -7.30 -18.41 15.00
CA MET A 375 -6.63 -17.84 13.83
C MET A 375 -7.36 -18.32 12.58
N ASN A 376 -7.78 -17.38 11.74
CA ASN A 376 -8.53 -17.60 10.51
C ASN A 376 -7.86 -16.92 9.32
#